data_AF-A0A965LFJ1-F1
#
_entry.id   AF-A0A965LFJ1-F1
#
_cell.length_a   1.000
_cell.length_b   1.000
_cell.length_c   1.000
_cell.angle_alpha   90.00
_cell.angle_beta   90.00
_cell.angle_gamma   90.00
#
_symmetry.space_group_name_H-M   'P 1'
#
loop_
_entity.id
_entity.type
_entity.pdbx_description
1 polymer ?
#
loop_
_entity_poly.entity_id
_entity_poly.type
_entity_poly.pdbx_seq_one_letter_code
_entity_poly.pdbx_strand_id
1 'polypeptide(L)' 'PVYNTEYRTVADLTHGIYGFELTTTPNFFWVEFSDFKPEKGQPAMSLTPGAINLAGDVSAQFKPASPPF' A
#
# COMPACT_ATOMS: atom_id res chain seq x y z
N PRO A 1 -24.42 -15.81 7.89
CA PRO A 1 -23.12 -15.43 8.50
C PRO A 1 -22.88 -13.91 8.34
N VAL A 2 -22.41 -13.25 9.38
CA VAL A 2 -21.90 -11.88 9.31
C VAL A 2 -20.38 -11.99 9.15
N TYR A 3 -19.84 -11.35 8.13
CA TYR A 3 -18.40 -11.33 7.88
C TYR A 3 -17.84 -10.01 8.38
N ASN A 4 -16.67 -10.07 9.01
CA ASN A 4 -15.97 -8.87 9.44
C ASN A 4 -15.33 -8.20 8.23
N THR A 5 -15.28 -6.87 8.24
CA THR A 5 -14.38 -6.13 7.36
C THR A 5 -12.95 -6.32 7.87
N GLU A 6 -12.05 -6.76 7.01
CA GLU A 6 -10.64 -7.00 7.37
C GLU A 6 -9.74 -5.80 7.04
N TYR A 7 -10.08 -5.03 6.00
CA TYR A 7 -9.34 -3.85 5.59
C TYR A 7 -10.23 -2.90 4.78
N ARG A 8 -9.75 -1.67 4.60
CA ARG A 8 -10.38 -0.64 3.75
C ARG A 8 -9.32 0.00 2.86
N THR A 9 -9.75 0.49 1.70
CA THR A 9 -8.91 1.24 0.77
C THR A 9 -9.60 2.51 0.31
N VAL A 10 -8.81 3.52 -0.06
CA VAL A 10 -9.29 4.78 -0.65
C VAL A 10 -8.40 5.08 -1.84
N ALA A 11 -9.00 5.30 -3.01
CA ALA A 11 -8.28 5.68 -4.23
C ALA A 11 -8.61 7.13 -4.59
N ASP A 12 -7.63 8.03 -4.47
CA ASP A 12 -7.72 9.37 -5.01
C ASP A 12 -7.24 9.36 -6.46
N LEU A 13 -8.18 9.37 -7.39
CA LEU A 13 -7.91 9.32 -8.82
C LEU A 13 -7.42 10.66 -9.38
N THR A 14 -7.59 11.77 -8.64
CA THR A 14 -7.13 13.09 -9.08
C THR A 14 -5.64 13.25 -8.84
N HIS A 15 -5.16 12.76 -7.69
CA HIS A 15 -3.77 12.91 -7.27
C HIS A 15 -2.95 11.62 -7.42
N GLY A 16 -3.58 10.49 -7.77
CA GLY A 16 -2.90 9.21 -7.93
C GLY A 16 -2.42 8.63 -6.59
N ILE A 17 -3.25 8.73 -5.55
CA ILE A 17 -2.94 8.24 -4.20
C ILE A 17 -3.76 6.98 -3.92
N TYR A 18 -3.13 5.97 -3.33
CA TYR A 18 -3.80 4.74 -2.87
C TYR A 18 -3.59 4.55 -1.37
N GLY A 19 -4.66 4.73 -0.59
CA GLY A 19 -4.70 4.55 0.85
C GLY A 19 -5.15 3.15 1.25
N PHE A 20 -4.63 2.66 2.37
CA PHE A 20 -4.94 1.35 2.94
C PHE A 20 -4.95 1.40 4.47
N GLU A 21 -5.84 0.62 5.09
CA GLU A 21 -5.84 0.35 6.53
C GLU A 21 -6.35 -1.07 6.84
N LEU A 22 -5.77 -1.72 7.86
CA LEU A 22 -6.33 -2.94 8.45
C LEU A 22 -7.32 -2.57 9.55
N THR A 23 -8.42 -3.31 9.69
CA THR A 23 -9.37 -3.07 10.80
C THR A 23 -8.80 -3.48 12.16
N THR A 24 -7.72 -4.24 12.18
CA THR A 24 -7.03 -4.76 13.37
C THR A 24 -5.80 -3.95 13.79
N THR A 25 -5.40 -2.93 13.03
CA THR A 25 -4.24 -2.08 13.34
C THR A 25 -4.65 -0.60 13.31
N PRO A 26 -4.33 0.22 14.34
CA PRO A 26 -4.80 1.59 14.44
C PRO A 26 -3.93 2.56 13.63
N ASN A 27 -3.81 2.33 12.33
CA ASN A 27 -3.04 3.18 11.41
C ASN A 27 -3.67 3.25 10.02
N PHE A 28 -3.43 4.38 9.36
CA PHE A 28 -3.75 4.61 7.96
C PHE A 28 -2.50 5.09 7.25
N PHE A 29 -2.21 4.48 6.10
CA PHE A 29 -1.10 4.85 5.26
C PHE A 29 -1.51 4.90 3.81
N TRP A 30 -0.72 5.57 2.99
CA TRP A 30 -0.94 5.67 1.55
C TRP A 30 0.36 5.61 0.77
N VAL A 31 0.21 5.49 -0.54
CA VAL A 31 1.29 5.61 -1.50
C VAL A 31 0.91 6.63 -2.57
N GLU A 32 1.91 7.35 -3.08
CA GLU A 32 1.76 8.23 -4.23
C GLU A 32 2.29 7.53 -5.48
N PHE A 33 1.46 7.32 -6.50
CA PHE A 33 1.89 6.60 -7.70
C PHE A 33 3.01 7.31 -8.46
N SER A 34 3.19 8.63 -8.27
CA SER A 34 4.32 9.40 -8.83
C SER A 34 5.69 8.93 -8.34
N ASP A 35 5.78 8.27 -7.18
CA ASP A 35 7.03 7.76 -6.62
C ASP A 35 7.45 6.42 -7.24
N PHE A 36 6.53 5.77 -7.96
CA PHE A 36 6.79 4.50 -8.63
C PHE A 36 7.04 4.77 -10.11
N LYS A 37 8.16 4.26 -10.62
CA LYS A 37 8.56 4.39 -12.04
C LYS A 37 8.41 3.04 -12.73
N PRO A 38 7.21 2.68 -13.22
CA PRO A 38 6.97 1.41 -13.88
C PRO A 38 7.56 1.44 -15.30
N GLU A 39 8.86 1.21 -15.39
CA GLU A 39 9.58 1.07 -16.65
C GLU A 39 9.83 -0.42 -16.95
N LYS A 40 10.00 -0.74 -18.24
CA LYS A 40 10.30 -2.12 -18.65
C LYS A 40 11.59 -2.60 -17.98
N GLY A 41 11.50 -3.74 -17.29
CA GLY A 41 12.64 -4.36 -16.60
C GLY A 41 12.82 -3.92 -15.15
N GLN A 42 12.04 -2.96 -14.65
CA GLN A 42 12.01 -2.66 -13.21
C GLN A 42 11.33 -3.79 -12.44
N PRO A 43 11.79 -4.11 -11.22
CA PRO A 43 11.14 -5.11 -10.38
C PRO A 43 9.77 -4.59 -9.92
N ALA A 44 8.86 -5.53 -9.65
CA ALA A 44 7.67 -5.19 -8.88
C ALA A 44 8.09 -4.78 -7.47
N MET A 45 7.35 -3.84 -6.89
CA MET A 45 7.60 -3.31 -5.55
C MET A 45 6.53 -3.84 -4.60
N SER A 46 6.91 -4.24 -3.40
CA SER A 46 5.99 -4.79 -2.39
C SER A 46 6.23 -4.18 -1.01
N LEU A 47 5.15 -4.11 -0.23
CA LEU A 47 5.12 -3.75 1.17
C LEU A 47 4.18 -4.71 1.89
N THR A 48 4.65 -5.33 2.97
CA THR A 48 3.80 -6.15 3.83
C THR A 48 3.05 -5.24 4.82
N PRO A 49 1.71 -5.19 4.80
CA PRO A 49 0.94 -4.40 5.75
C PRO A 49 0.98 -5.03 7.16
N GLY A 50 0.60 -4.26 8.18
CA GLY A 50 0.39 -4.75 9.54
C GLY A 50 1.35 -4.21 10.60
N ALA A 51 2.45 -3.58 10.20
CA ALA A 51 3.31 -2.90 11.15
C ALA A 51 2.68 -1.57 11.59
N ILE A 52 2.59 -1.35 12.91
CA ILE A 52 1.90 -0.19 13.52
C ILE A 52 2.56 1.16 13.17
N ASN A 53 3.83 1.14 12.76
CA ASN A 53 4.57 2.31 12.34
C ASN A 53 4.34 2.70 10.86
N LEU A 54 3.55 1.94 10.10
CA LEU A 54 3.11 2.35 8.77
C LEU A 54 2.03 3.42 8.92
N ALA A 55 2.39 4.69 8.81
CA ALA A 55 1.45 5.80 8.90
C ALA A 55 1.91 6.91 7.98
N GLY A 56 0.97 7.58 7.33
CA GLY A 56 1.32 8.62 6.37
C GLY A 56 1.66 8.06 4.98
N ASP A 57 2.49 8.79 4.25
CA ASP A 57 3.11 8.31 3.03
C ASP A 57 4.18 7.24 3.33
N VAL A 58 4.04 6.07 2.72
CA VAL A 58 4.96 4.94 2.86
C VAL A 58 5.60 4.52 1.54
N SER A 59 5.52 5.33 0.47
CA SER A 59 6.11 5.02 -0.85
C SER A 59 7.57 4.56 -0.75
N ALA A 60 8.39 5.26 0.05
CA ALA A 60 9.81 4.97 0.24
C ALA A 60 10.11 3.66 1.01
N GLN A 61 9.10 3.01 1.60
CA GLN A 61 9.27 1.79 2.41
C GLN A 61 9.11 0.51 1.58
N PHE A 62 8.65 0.62 0.33
CA PHE A 62 8.49 -0.50 -0.59
C PHE A 62 9.84 -1.10 -0.98
N LYS A 63 9.87 -2.42 -1.20
CA LYS A 63 11.07 -3.16 -1.58
C LYS A 63 10.85 -3.95 -2.87
N PRO A 64 11.89 -4.17 -3.70
CA PRO A 64 11.81 -5.08 -4.82
C PRO A 64 11.32 -6.47 -4.38
N ALA A 65 10.39 -7.03 -5.11
CA ALA A 65 9.86 -8.37 -4.88
C ALA A 65 10.17 -9.28 -6.07
N SER A 66 10.25 -10.58 -5.79
CA SER A 66 10.37 -11.63 -6.81
C SER A 66 9.03 -12.36 -6.97
N PRO A 67 8.65 -12.77 -8.20
CA PRO A 67 7.48 -13.62 -8.41
C PRO A 67 7.60 -14.98 -7.69
N PRO A 68 6.50 -15.71 -7.43
CA PRO A 68 5.10 -15.32 -7.61
C PRO A 68 4.64 -14.59 -6.34
N PHE A 69 4.32 -13.31 -6.48
CA PHE A 69 3.95 -12.46 -5.36
C PHE A 69 2.73 -12.99 -4.61
#